data_AF-A0A843RQD2-F1
#
_entry.id   AF-A0A843RQD2-F1
#
_cell.length_a   1.000
_cell.length_b   1.000
_cell.length_c   1.000
_cell.angle_alpha   90.00
_cell.angle_beta   90.00
_cell.angle_gamma   90.00
#
_symmetry.space_group_name_H-M   'P 1'
#
loop_
_entity.id
_entity.type
_entity.pdbx_description
1 polymer ?
#
loop_
_entity_poly.entity_id
_entity_poly.type
_entity_poly.pdbx_seq_one_letter_code
_entity_poly.pdbx_strand_id
1 'polypeptide(L)'
;MKQGLSVMAYLPGNAGERPGPACGAEVGAITVIEGRHFGEMRRTDAQSWLESEAPLSPMGREFLLYWHSKCPAPPGSGFPTRADIAPEEIPRLLPHIFMVDVLEREGEDLDFHFRLVGTAIANIEGEHTDRQLSDMFPDRAAYEVLWRQYRDAVAGNIWVRRETLRWRDRDHVEYEVILAPLQDDAGRVSMLIGLAHGSDN
;
A
#
# COMPACT_ATOMS: atom_id res chain seq x y z
N MET A 1 40.81 30.57 -6.38
CA MET A 1 39.63 31.42 -6.70
C MET A 1 38.53 30.51 -7.22
N LYS A 2 37.31 30.72 -6.72
CA LYS A 2 36.20 29.77 -6.64
C LYS A 2 35.59 29.44 -8.02
N GLN A 3 35.29 28.16 -8.26
CA GLN A 3 34.27 27.76 -9.24
C GLN A 3 32.94 27.62 -8.49
N GLY A 4 31.92 28.35 -8.94
CA GLY A 4 30.57 28.32 -8.41
C GLY A 4 29.74 27.26 -9.12
N LEU A 5 29.23 26.30 -8.34
CA LEU A 5 28.25 25.31 -8.77
C LEU A 5 26.88 26.00 -8.83
N SER A 6 26.27 26.05 -10.02
CA SER A 6 24.91 26.55 -10.19
C SER A 6 23.92 25.47 -9.79
N VAL A 7 23.14 25.74 -8.74
CA VAL A 7 22.05 24.88 -8.25
C VAL A 7 20.84 25.13 -9.15
N MET A 8 20.42 24.11 -9.92
CA MET A 8 19.15 24.13 -10.64
C MET A 8 18.00 23.91 -9.65
N ALA A 9 17.28 24.98 -9.33
CA ALA A 9 16.03 24.92 -8.60
C ALA A 9 14.93 24.37 -9.51
N TYR A 10 14.31 23.26 -9.11
CA TYR A 10 13.09 22.74 -9.74
C TYR A 10 11.88 23.48 -9.13
N LEU A 11 11.18 24.25 -9.95
CA LEU A 11 9.92 24.90 -9.57
C LEU A 11 8.75 23.92 -9.81
N PRO A 12 7.75 23.82 -8.91
CA PRO A 12 6.60 22.95 -9.10
C PRO A 12 5.67 23.49 -10.19
N GLY A 13 5.34 22.64 -11.16
CA GLY A 13 4.34 22.89 -12.19
C GLY A 13 2.92 22.84 -11.62
N ASN A 14 2.10 23.75 -12.13
CA ASN A 14 0.76 24.09 -11.66
C ASN A 14 -0.24 22.93 -11.65
N ALA A 15 -1.12 22.99 -10.66
CA ALA A 15 -2.37 22.26 -10.56
C ALA A 15 -3.29 22.43 -11.78
N GLY A 16 -3.98 21.34 -12.13
CA GLY A 16 -5.21 21.41 -12.91
C GLY A 16 -5.38 20.29 -13.93
N GLU A 17 -5.68 19.06 -13.48
CA GLU A 17 -6.30 18.07 -14.35
C GLU A 17 -7.30 17.18 -13.61
N ARG A 18 -8.41 16.90 -14.32
CA ARG A 18 -9.72 16.39 -13.88
C ARG A 18 -9.69 14.90 -13.50
N PRO A 19 -10.72 14.38 -12.79
CA PRO A 19 -10.78 12.97 -12.43
C PRO A 19 -10.84 12.07 -13.68
N GLY A 20 -9.91 11.13 -13.76
CA GLY A 20 -9.93 10.01 -14.71
C GLY A 20 -11.11 9.06 -14.46
N PRO A 21 -11.43 8.17 -15.40
CA PRO A 21 -12.66 7.40 -15.37
C PRO A 21 -12.67 6.41 -14.19
N ALA A 22 -13.87 6.20 -13.64
CA ALA A 22 -14.15 5.17 -12.65
C ALA A 22 -13.68 3.80 -13.17
N CYS A 23 -12.85 3.13 -12.37
CA CYS A 23 -12.46 1.74 -12.56
C CYS A 23 -13.72 0.86 -12.66
N GLY A 24 -13.81 0.06 -13.72
CA GLY A 24 -14.92 -0.83 -14.02
C GLY A 24 -15.15 -1.83 -12.89
N ALA A 25 -16.39 -1.97 -12.46
CA ALA A 25 -16.78 -2.87 -11.40
C ALA A 25 -16.89 -4.31 -11.90
N GLU A 26 -15.90 -5.18 -11.66
CA GLU A 26 -16.07 -6.63 -11.83
C GLU A 26 -15.34 -7.51 -10.79
N VAL A 27 -16.19 -8.27 -10.08
CA VAL A 27 -16.11 -9.68 -9.66
C VAL A 27 -14.86 -10.16 -8.90
N GLY A 28 -14.90 -10.10 -7.56
CA GLY A 28 -13.94 -10.72 -6.64
C GLY A 28 -14.55 -11.92 -5.90
N ALA A 29 -13.82 -13.02 -5.80
CA ALA A 29 -14.27 -14.30 -5.24
C ALA A 29 -14.90 -14.21 -3.83
N ILE A 30 -15.81 -15.15 -3.54
CA ILE A 30 -16.54 -15.29 -2.27
C ILE A 30 -15.56 -15.45 -1.10
N THR A 31 -15.51 -14.48 -0.19
CA THR A 31 -14.74 -14.59 1.07
C THR A 31 -15.61 -15.23 2.16
N VAL A 32 -15.13 -16.34 2.72
CA VAL A 32 -15.75 -17.00 3.89
C VAL A 32 -15.10 -16.45 5.15
N ILE A 33 -15.88 -15.75 5.99
CA ILE A 33 -15.46 -15.30 7.32
C ILE A 33 -16.40 -15.94 8.34
N GLU A 34 -15.86 -16.68 9.32
CA GLU A 34 -16.54 -17.24 10.49
C GLU A 34 -17.99 -17.69 10.29
N GLY A 35 -18.20 -18.65 9.38
CA GLY A 35 -19.51 -19.30 9.20
C GLY A 35 -20.63 -18.41 8.65
N ARG A 36 -20.33 -17.20 8.17
CA ARG A 36 -21.25 -16.36 7.40
C ARG A 36 -20.74 -16.22 5.96
N HIS A 37 -21.55 -16.68 5.01
CA HIS A 37 -21.32 -16.43 3.59
C HIS A 37 -21.61 -14.96 3.32
N PHE A 38 -20.58 -14.14 3.13
CA PHE A 38 -20.76 -12.78 2.65
C PHE A 38 -20.80 -12.78 1.12
N GLY A 39 -21.69 -11.96 0.55
CA GLY A 39 -21.73 -11.73 -0.89
C GLY A 39 -20.42 -11.14 -1.42
N GLU A 40 -20.28 -11.17 -2.74
CA GLU A 40 -19.15 -10.62 -3.50
C GLU A 40 -18.70 -9.24 -2.99
N MET A 41 -17.41 -9.10 -2.65
CA MET A 41 -16.80 -7.82 -2.27
C MET A 41 -16.43 -7.03 -3.53
N ARG A 42 -16.84 -5.76 -3.60
CA ARG A 42 -16.51 -4.83 -4.68
C ARG A 42 -15.75 -3.64 -4.15
N ARG A 43 -14.70 -3.22 -4.87
CA ARG A 43 -13.91 -2.01 -4.59
C ARG A 43 -14.41 -0.88 -5.47
N THR A 44 -14.78 0.27 -4.89
CA THR A 44 -15.26 1.45 -5.63
C THR A 44 -14.58 2.73 -5.13
N ASP A 45 -14.80 3.84 -5.83
CA ASP A 45 -14.47 5.19 -5.35
C ASP A 45 -12.97 5.42 -5.04
N ALA A 46 -12.08 4.66 -5.70
CA ALA A 46 -10.65 4.68 -5.44
C ALA A 46 -10.01 6.05 -5.71
N GLN A 47 -9.29 6.56 -4.71
CA GLN A 47 -8.54 7.81 -4.75
C GLN A 47 -7.15 7.58 -4.15
N SER A 48 -6.15 8.28 -4.68
CA SER A 48 -4.77 8.18 -4.20
C SER A 48 -4.13 9.56 -4.07
N TRP A 49 -3.33 9.72 -3.03
CA TRP A 49 -2.55 10.94 -2.77
C TRP A 49 -1.12 10.56 -2.43
N LEU A 50 -0.17 11.42 -2.79
CA LEU A 50 1.17 11.34 -2.20
C LEU A 50 1.03 11.53 -0.68
N GLU A 51 1.89 10.85 0.09
CA GLU A 51 1.89 10.93 1.55
C GLU A 51 1.78 12.38 2.08
N SER A 52 2.52 13.32 1.47
CA SER A 52 2.57 14.73 1.88
C SER A 52 1.24 15.48 1.76
N GLU A 53 0.31 14.97 0.97
CA GLU A 53 -0.97 15.61 0.62
C GLU A 53 -2.18 14.82 1.15
N ALA A 54 -1.94 13.61 1.65
CA ALA A 54 -2.99 12.67 1.95
C ALA A 54 -3.79 13.08 3.21
N PRO A 55 -5.13 12.93 3.19
CA PRO A 55 -5.97 13.17 4.36
C PRO A 55 -5.91 12.01 5.37
N LEU A 56 -4.71 11.64 5.85
CA LEU A 56 -4.43 10.43 6.64
C LEU A 56 -5.40 10.18 7.81
N SER A 57 -5.81 8.92 7.96
CA SER A 57 -6.45 8.47 9.20
C SER A 57 -5.46 8.56 10.38
N PRO A 58 -5.94 8.53 11.64
CA PRO A 58 -5.04 8.44 12.79
C PRO A 58 -4.09 7.24 12.71
N MET A 59 -4.55 6.12 12.16
CA MET A 59 -3.76 4.89 12.02
C MET A 59 -2.71 5.01 10.90
N GLY A 60 -3.10 5.56 9.75
CA GLY A 60 -2.18 5.88 8.65
C GLY A 60 -1.07 6.82 9.09
N ARG A 61 -1.41 7.84 9.88
CA ARG A 61 -0.43 8.75 10.47
C ARG A 61 0.52 8.05 11.44
N GLU A 62 0.01 7.21 12.33
CA GLU A 62 0.82 6.44 13.27
C GLU A 62 1.81 5.51 12.54
N PHE A 63 1.32 4.80 11.51
CA PHE A 63 2.14 3.93 10.67
C PHE A 63 3.29 4.67 9.98
N LEU A 64 2.99 5.79 9.32
CA LEU A 64 4.00 6.56 8.60
C LEU A 64 5.03 7.20 9.53
N LEU A 65 4.58 7.75 10.67
CA LEU A 65 5.50 8.29 11.68
C LEU A 65 6.46 7.21 12.19
N TYR A 66 5.94 6.00 12.42
CA TYR A 66 6.77 4.87 12.81
C TYR A 66 7.76 4.50 11.71
N TRP A 67 7.30 4.28 10.48
CA TRP A 67 8.16 3.88 9.37
C TRP A 67 9.28 4.93 9.11
N HIS A 68 8.94 6.22 9.09
CA HIS A 68 9.93 7.30 8.95
C HIS A 68 10.94 7.33 10.09
N SER A 69 10.53 6.97 11.32
CA SER A 69 11.46 6.89 12.46
C SER A 69 12.51 5.79 12.32
N LYS A 70 12.27 4.80 11.45
CA LYS A 70 13.19 3.70 11.14
C LYS A 70 14.08 3.99 9.92
N CYS A 71 13.76 5.01 9.14
CA CYS A 71 14.59 5.41 8.01
C CYS A 71 15.99 5.85 8.48
N PRO A 72 17.06 5.44 7.77
CA PRO A 72 18.41 5.89 8.06
C PRO A 72 18.56 7.42 7.95
N ALA A 73 19.42 7.99 8.80
CA ALA A 73 19.78 9.40 8.73
C ALA A 73 20.98 9.66 7.80
N PRO A 74 21.04 10.81 7.09
CA PRO A 74 19.99 11.84 7.00
C PRO A 74 18.78 11.40 6.14
N PRO A 75 17.63 12.08 6.24
CA PRO A 75 16.45 11.78 5.43
C PRO A 75 16.78 11.64 3.95
N GLY A 76 16.24 10.58 3.32
CA GLY A 76 16.53 10.24 1.91
C GLY A 76 17.78 9.38 1.69
N SER A 77 18.47 8.94 2.75
CA SER A 77 19.66 8.08 2.62
C SER A 77 19.35 6.61 2.33
N GLY A 78 18.07 6.22 2.35
CA GLY A 78 17.62 4.85 2.12
C GLY A 78 16.32 4.56 2.86
N PHE A 79 15.95 3.29 2.86
CA PHE A 79 14.75 2.78 3.53
C PHE A 79 15.14 1.90 4.72
N PRO A 80 14.24 1.67 5.69
CA PRO A 80 14.50 0.70 6.75
C PRO A 80 14.63 -0.71 6.16
N THR A 81 15.38 -1.56 6.84
CA THR A 81 15.39 -3.00 6.57
C THR A 81 14.20 -3.66 7.27
N ARG A 82 13.91 -4.92 6.93
CA ARG A 82 12.95 -5.71 7.70
C ARG A 82 13.37 -5.81 9.18
N ALA A 83 14.66 -5.92 9.49
CA ALA A 83 15.13 -6.09 10.87
C ALA A 83 14.91 -4.83 11.73
N ASP A 84 14.80 -3.65 11.12
CA ASP A 84 14.53 -2.39 11.83
C ASP A 84 13.08 -2.28 12.32
N ILE A 85 12.18 -3.12 11.79
CA ILE A 85 10.76 -3.18 12.16
C ILE A 85 10.58 -4.15 13.33
N ALA A 86 10.38 -3.61 14.53
CA ALA A 86 10.14 -4.36 15.76
C ALA A 86 8.63 -4.37 16.10
N PRO A 87 7.93 -5.52 15.99
CA PRO A 87 6.49 -5.61 16.22
C PRO A 87 6.01 -5.08 17.58
N GLU A 88 6.83 -5.23 18.61
CA GLU A 88 6.56 -4.78 19.98
C GLU A 88 6.47 -3.24 20.12
N GLU A 89 6.98 -2.48 19.15
CA GLU A 89 6.89 -1.01 19.13
C GLU A 89 5.55 -0.52 18.57
N ILE A 90 4.86 -1.35 17.80
CA ILE A 90 3.63 -0.99 17.08
C ILE A 90 2.48 -1.99 17.29
N PRO A 91 2.22 -2.49 18.51
CA PRO A 91 1.26 -3.57 18.76
C PRO A 91 -0.16 -3.23 18.28
N ARG A 92 -0.53 -1.95 18.28
CA ARG A 92 -1.83 -1.46 17.80
C ARG A 92 -1.97 -1.52 16.28
N LEU A 93 -0.87 -1.38 15.54
CA LEU A 93 -0.87 -1.44 14.09
C LEU A 93 -0.87 -2.88 13.59
N LEU A 94 -0.29 -3.83 14.32
CA LEU A 94 -0.09 -5.22 13.86
C LEU A 94 -1.34 -5.89 13.24
N PRO A 95 -2.57 -5.74 13.77
CA PRO A 95 -3.75 -6.31 13.12
C PRO A 95 -4.04 -5.76 11.73
N HIS A 96 -3.48 -4.59 11.41
CA HIS A 96 -3.65 -3.83 10.17
C HIS A 96 -2.39 -3.80 9.30
N ILE A 97 -1.34 -4.54 9.68
CA ILE A 97 -0.10 -4.63 8.91
C ILE A 97 -0.10 -5.86 8.02
N PHE A 98 0.41 -5.71 6.81
CA PHE A 98 0.79 -6.82 5.94
C PHE A 98 2.22 -6.63 5.43
N MET A 99 2.87 -7.72 5.04
CA MET A 99 4.20 -7.68 4.44
C MET A 99 4.22 -8.51 3.16
N VAL A 100 4.85 -7.97 2.13
CA VAL A 100 5.00 -8.64 0.84
C VAL A 100 6.47 -8.68 0.40
N ASP A 101 6.94 -9.83 -0.06
CA ASP A 101 8.20 -9.89 -0.82
C ASP A 101 8.00 -9.30 -2.21
N VAL A 102 9.00 -8.59 -2.71
CA VAL A 102 9.06 -8.13 -4.11
C VAL A 102 9.68 -9.25 -4.94
N LEU A 103 8.94 -9.74 -5.93
CA LEU A 103 9.39 -10.77 -6.85
C LEU A 103 9.73 -10.14 -8.21
N GLU A 104 11.01 -10.17 -8.56
CA GLU A 104 11.44 -9.82 -9.92
C GLU A 104 11.08 -10.98 -10.87
N ARG A 105 10.39 -10.68 -11.98
CA ARG A 105 10.16 -11.64 -13.06
C ARG A 105 10.93 -11.23 -14.32
N GLU A 106 11.29 -12.23 -15.13
CA GLU A 106 11.89 -12.00 -16.44
C GLU A 106 10.95 -11.16 -17.32
N GLY A 107 11.41 -10.01 -17.80
CA GLY A 107 10.64 -9.16 -18.72
C GLY A 107 9.91 -7.94 -18.12
N GLU A 108 10.34 -7.45 -16.95
CA GLU A 108 9.94 -6.18 -16.30
C GLU A 108 8.68 -6.21 -15.41
N ASP A 109 7.95 -7.32 -15.35
CA ASP A 109 6.75 -7.40 -14.52
C ASP A 109 7.04 -7.86 -13.09
N LEU A 110 7.09 -6.92 -12.15
CA LEU A 110 7.09 -7.25 -10.73
C LEU A 110 5.84 -8.05 -10.33
N ASP A 111 6.01 -8.93 -9.36
CA ASP A 111 4.93 -9.57 -8.61
C ASP A 111 5.23 -9.49 -7.11
N PHE A 112 4.25 -9.82 -6.27
CA PHE A 112 4.35 -9.60 -4.83
C PHE A 112 3.79 -10.79 -4.07
N HIS A 113 4.58 -11.36 -3.16
CA HIS A 113 4.19 -12.53 -2.36
C HIS A 113 3.87 -12.12 -0.93
N PHE A 114 2.63 -12.36 -0.48
CA PHE A 114 2.18 -12.01 0.85
C PHE A 114 2.74 -12.98 1.88
N ARG A 115 3.58 -12.49 2.79
CA ARG A 115 4.19 -13.30 3.87
C ARG A 115 3.42 -13.23 5.19
N LEU A 116 2.73 -12.12 5.39
CA LEU A 116 2.03 -11.79 6.62
C LEU A 116 0.82 -10.95 6.24
N VAL A 117 -0.32 -11.29 6.83
CA VAL A 117 -1.53 -10.48 6.76
C VAL A 117 -2.06 -10.31 8.18
N GLY A 118 -2.28 -9.07 8.60
CA GLY A 118 -2.84 -8.75 9.90
C GLY A 118 -4.27 -9.24 10.04
N THR A 119 -4.66 -9.61 11.26
CA THR A 119 -5.96 -10.23 11.54
C THR A 119 -7.16 -9.35 11.17
N ALA A 120 -7.07 -8.03 11.33
CA ALA A 120 -8.14 -7.12 10.94
C ALA A 120 -8.29 -7.04 9.41
N ILE A 121 -7.20 -7.14 8.67
CA ILE A 121 -7.22 -7.26 7.20
C ILE A 121 -7.88 -8.57 6.80
N ALA A 122 -7.43 -9.68 7.39
CA ALA A 122 -7.97 -11.01 7.10
C ALA A 122 -9.49 -11.10 7.39
N ASN A 123 -9.97 -10.39 8.41
CA ASN A 123 -11.39 -10.30 8.72
C ASN A 123 -12.21 -9.49 7.69
N ILE A 124 -11.58 -8.64 6.90
CA ILE A 124 -12.26 -7.81 5.88
C ILE A 124 -12.14 -8.45 4.50
N GLU A 125 -10.92 -8.81 4.09
CA GLU A 125 -10.61 -9.26 2.73
C GLU A 125 -10.53 -10.79 2.61
N GLY A 126 -10.30 -11.47 3.73
CA GLY A 126 -9.94 -12.88 3.78
C GLY A 126 -8.44 -13.08 4.01
N GLU A 127 -8.06 -14.32 4.34
CA GLU A 127 -6.66 -14.69 4.49
C GLU A 127 -5.97 -14.76 3.11
N HIS A 128 -4.84 -14.07 3.00
CA HIS A 128 -4.08 -13.95 1.76
C HIS A 128 -2.60 -14.32 1.93
N THR A 129 -2.20 -14.76 3.12
CA THR A 129 -0.85 -15.27 3.38
C THR A 129 -0.51 -16.40 2.40
N ASP A 130 0.74 -16.39 1.94
CA ASP A 130 1.34 -17.26 0.93
C ASP A 130 0.80 -17.11 -0.51
N ARG A 131 -0.04 -16.11 -0.80
CA ARG A 131 -0.53 -15.84 -2.16
C ARG A 131 0.29 -14.78 -2.89
N GLN A 132 0.27 -14.83 -4.22
CA GLN A 132 0.82 -13.75 -5.06
C GLN A 132 -0.27 -12.73 -5.42
N LEU A 133 0.14 -11.48 -5.61
CA LEU A 133 -0.76 -10.41 -6.02
C LEU A 133 -1.41 -10.72 -7.38
N SER A 134 -0.67 -11.34 -8.30
CA SER A 134 -1.20 -11.84 -9.58
C SER A 134 -2.26 -12.93 -9.45
N ASP A 135 -2.19 -13.78 -8.41
CA ASP A 135 -3.22 -14.80 -8.16
C ASP A 135 -4.50 -14.17 -7.59
N MET A 136 -4.39 -13.03 -6.92
CA MET A 136 -5.50 -12.31 -6.30
C MET A 136 -6.16 -11.34 -7.28
N PHE A 137 -5.35 -10.65 -8.08
CA PHE A 137 -5.76 -9.61 -9.02
C PHE A 137 -5.12 -9.86 -10.40
N PRO A 138 -5.54 -10.94 -11.10
CA PRO A 138 -4.91 -11.36 -12.36
C PRO A 138 -5.14 -10.38 -13.51
N ASP A 139 -6.25 -9.64 -13.50
CA ASP A 139 -6.50 -8.59 -14.49
C ASP A 139 -5.79 -7.28 -14.09
N ARG A 140 -4.53 -7.17 -14.51
CA ARG A 140 -3.70 -5.99 -14.21
C ARG A 140 -4.32 -4.68 -14.72
N ALA A 141 -5.03 -4.71 -15.85
CA ALA A 141 -5.64 -3.51 -16.42
C ALA A 141 -6.85 -3.05 -15.60
N ALA A 142 -7.69 -3.99 -15.16
CA ALA A 142 -8.80 -3.68 -14.25
C ALA A 142 -8.29 -3.13 -12.91
N TYR A 143 -7.21 -3.71 -12.37
CA TYR A 143 -6.64 -3.34 -11.08
C TYR A 143 -5.41 -2.42 -11.18
N GLU A 144 -5.30 -1.61 -12.24
CA GLU A 144 -4.07 -0.84 -12.53
C GLU A 144 -3.70 0.15 -11.44
N VAL A 145 -4.67 0.79 -10.78
CA VAL A 145 -4.40 1.70 -9.64
C VAL A 145 -3.75 0.95 -8.47
N LEU A 146 -4.19 -0.27 -8.20
CA LEU A 146 -3.61 -1.13 -7.17
C LEU A 146 -2.20 -1.56 -7.57
N TRP A 147 -2.04 -2.13 -8.77
CA TRP A 147 -0.72 -2.57 -9.27
C TRP A 147 0.30 -1.45 -9.33
N ARG A 148 -0.10 -0.26 -9.77
CA ARG A 148 0.76 0.93 -9.78
C ARG A 148 1.21 1.30 -8.37
N GLN A 149 0.34 1.24 -7.36
CA GLN A 149 0.71 1.54 -5.97
C GLN A 149 1.88 0.66 -5.50
N TYR A 150 1.86 -0.63 -5.81
CA TYR A 150 2.93 -1.56 -5.44
C TYR A 150 4.24 -1.23 -6.19
N ARG A 151 4.17 -1.02 -7.51
CA ARG A 151 5.36 -0.66 -8.31
C ARG A 151 5.98 0.66 -7.85
N ASP A 152 5.15 1.66 -7.59
CA ASP A 152 5.59 2.98 -7.13
C ASP A 152 6.23 2.90 -5.73
N ALA A 153 5.69 2.06 -4.83
CA ALA A 153 6.29 1.82 -3.53
C ALA A 153 7.68 1.17 -3.63
N VAL A 154 7.89 0.24 -4.58
CA VAL A 154 9.23 -0.30 -4.88
C VAL A 154 10.17 0.79 -5.38
N ALA A 155 9.67 1.75 -6.16
CA ALA A 155 10.42 2.92 -6.60
C ALA A 155 10.60 4.00 -5.51
N GLY A 156 10.08 3.79 -4.29
CA GLY A 156 10.22 4.71 -3.17
C GLY A 156 9.11 5.74 -3.01
N ASN A 157 8.07 5.70 -3.84
CA ASN A 157 6.94 6.63 -3.77
C ASN A 157 5.84 6.06 -2.87
N ILE A 158 5.61 6.71 -1.73
CA ILE A 158 4.57 6.32 -0.78
C ILE A 158 3.26 7.03 -1.14
N TRP A 159 2.28 6.21 -1.57
CA TRP A 159 0.93 6.64 -1.84
C TRP A 159 -0.02 6.18 -0.74
N VAL A 160 -0.92 7.06 -0.35
CA VAL A 160 -2.09 6.75 0.46
C VAL A 160 -3.26 6.54 -0.49
N ARG A 161 -3.75 5.31 -0.58
CA ARG A 161 -4.94 4.97 -1.36
C ARG A 161 -6.14 4.84 -0.43
N ARG A 162 -7.28 5.38 -0.82
CA ARG A 162 -8.57 5.11 -0.20
C ARG A 162 -9.54 4.56 -1.22
N GLU A 163 -10.33 3.60 -0.80
CA GLU A 163 -11.40 3.02 -1.61
C GLU A 163 -12.55 2.58 -0.70
N THR A 164 -13.73 2.45 -1.28
CA THR A 164 -14.89 1.93 -0.57
C THR A 164 -15.04 0.45 -0.88
N LEU A 165 -15.04 -0.38 0.16
CA LEU A 165 -15.38 -1.80 0.06
C LEU A 165 -16.87 -1.97 0.27
N ARG A 166 -17.54 -2.58 -0.71
CA ARG A 166 -18.98 -2.81 -0.70
C ARG A 166 -19.27 -4.30 -0.76
N TRP A 167 -20.23 -4.72 0.06
CA TRP A 167 -20.83 -6.04 0.00
C TRP A 167 -22.31 -5.87 -0.25
N ARG A 168 -22.96 -6.92 -0.75
CA ARG A 168 -24.39 -6.88 -1.05
C ARG A 168 -25.27 -6.72 0.20
N ASP A 169 -24.84 -7.27 1.34
CA ASP A 169 -25.70 -7.48 2.52
C ASP A 169 -25.16 -6.81 3.81
N ARG A 170 -24.22 -5.85 3.69
CA ARG A 170 -23.70 -5.06 4.84
C ARG A 170 -23.36 -3.64 4.40
N ASP A 171 -23.17 -2.78 5.39
CA ASP A 171 -22.64 -1.43 5.18
C ASP A 171 -21.25 -1.48 4.54
N HIS A 172 -20.94 -0.40 3.82
CA HIS A 172 -19.67 -0.22 3.15
C HIS A 172 -18.59 0.18 4.16
N VAL A 173 -17.35 -0.16 3.85
CA VAL A 173 -16.19 0.19 4.66
C VAL A 173 -15.31 1.12 3.84
N GLU A 174 -14.95 2.26 4.42
CA GLU A 174 -13.90 3.11 3.88
C GLU A 174 -12.55 2.47 4.21
N TYR A 175 -11.71 2.26 3.21
CA TYR A 175 -10.53 1.42 3.32
C TYR A 175 -9.30 2.18 2.88
N GLU A 176 -8.40 2.44 3.83
CA GLU A 176 -7.13 3.13 3.61
C GLU A 176 -6.00 2.13 3.49
N VAL A 177 -5.21 2.24 2.41
CA VAL A 177 -4.05 1.38 2.13
C VAL A 177 -2.81 2.23 1.87
N ILE A 178 -1.74 1.94 2.62
CA ILE A 178 -0.42 2.59 2.48
C ILE A 178 0.61 1.48 2.29
N LEU A 179 1.55 1.67 1.37
CA LEU A 179 2.69 0.79 1.16
C LEU A 179 3.98 1.58 1.34
N ALA A 180 4.90 1.05 2.13
CA ALA A 180 6.19 1.65 2.37
C ALA A 180 7.33 0.64 2.12
N PRO A 181 8.44 1.07 1.48
CA PRO A 181 9.51 0.16 1.10
C PRO A 181 10.33 -0.31 2.30
N LEU A 182 10.83 -1.54 2.19
CA LEU A 182 11.88 -2.10 3.04
C LEU A 182 13.01 -2.61 2.15
N GLN A 183 14.24 -2.24 2.48
CA GLN A 183 15.42 -2.62 1.69
C GLN A 183 16.16 -3.83 2.25
N ASP A 184 16.89 -4.53 1.39
CA ASP A 184 17.90 -5.53 1.78
C ASP A 184 19.24 -4.86 2.16
N ASP A 185 20.21 -5.67 2.59
CA ASP A 185 21.55 -5.21 2.96
C ASP A 185 22.33 -4.61 1.76
N ALA A 186 21.88 -4.85 0.52
CA ALA A 186 22.43 -4.26 -0.70
C ALA A 186 21.74 -2.94 -1.09
N GLY A 187 20.76 -2.48 -0.31
CA GLY A 187 20.01 -1.24 -0.55
C GLY A 187 18.91 -1.36 -1.61
N ARG A 188 18.57 -2.58 -2.06
CA ARG A 188 17.43 -2.80 -2.97
C ARG A 188 16.16 -2.99 -2.18
N VAL A 189 15.05 -2.43 -2.65
CA VAL A 189 13.72 -2.69 -2.07
C VAL A 189 13.34 -4.14 -2.38
N SER A 190 13.42 -4.99 -1.36
CA SER A 190 13.15 -6.44 -1.46
C SER A 190 11.81 -6.82 -0.83
N MET A 191 11.24 -5.92 -0.02
CA MET A 191 9.99 -6.14 0.68
C MET A 191 9.23 -4.82 0.78
N LEU A 192 7.90 -4.90 0.87
CA LEU A 192 7.07 -3.76 1.29
C LEU A 192 6.38 -4.11 2.60
N ILE A 193 6.26 -3.13 3.48
CA ILE A 193 5.34 -3.17 4.61
C ILE A 193 4.14 -2.30 4.28
N GLY A 194 2.94 -2.84 4.51
CA GLY A 194 1.71 -2.16 4.23
C GLY A 194 0.85 -1.98 5.47
N LEU A 195 0.13 -0.86 5.52
CA LEU A 195 -1.01 -0.67 6.41
C LEU A 195 -2.29 -0.79 5.57
N ALA A 196 -3.25 -1.58 6.03
CA ALA A 196 -4.60 -1.56 5.50
C ALA A 196 -5.63 -1.47 6.63
N HIS A 197 -6.42 -0.40 6.62
CA HIS A 197 -7.33 -0.04 7.70
C HIS A 197 -8.73 0.24 7.15
N GLY A 198 -9.70 -0.55 7.59
CA GLY A 198 -11.12 -0.28 7.41
C GLY A 198 -11.66 0.57 8.54
N SER A 199 -12.34 1.65 8.21
CA SER A 199 -13.17 2.42 9.15
C SER A 199 -14.63 2.32 8.73
N ASP A 200 -15.49 1.99 9.69
CA ASP A 200 -16.92 2.14 9.54
C ASP A 200 -17.25 3.65 9.51
N ASN A 201 -18.07 4.06 8.55
CA ASN A 201 -18.54 5.45 8.42
C ASN A 201 -19.80 5.71 9.26
#